data_AF-M0N9T7-F1
#
_entry.id   AF-M0N9T7-F1
#
_cell.length_a   1.000
_cell.length_b   1.000
_cell.length_c   1.000
_cell.angle_alpha   90.00
_cell.angle_beta   90.00
_cell.angle_gamma   90.00
#
_symmetry.space_group_name_H-M   'P 1'
#
loop_
_entity.id
_entity.type
_entity.pdbx_description
1 polymer ?
#
loop_
_entity_poly.entity_id
_entity_poly.type
_entity_poly.pdbx_seq_one_letter_code
_entity_poly.pdbx_strand_id
1 'polypeptide(L)'
;MNASPTVYEDRLAAQMDHGDLVLAVVTATKPDFYKQAPVVAAADANGLPCFVIHTGQHYDDVLGHGLEEYGLETHIGADLGIRGDLSQKTAEMMLAVKELAAKLDEWPDTTVLPMVHGDTHAAAIFPQAWMFATNQQVVHNEAGLRGMAPAYDTTADPTAVVSEQWDGEWHIERTEPFPEQYDTFIGSAASIYQLSLIHISER
;
A
#
# COMPACT_ATOMS: atom_id res chain seq x y z
N MET A 1 -5.88 -14.79 17.34
CA MET A 1 -4.88 -14.46 16.31
C MET A 1 -3.82 -13.65 17.02
N ASN A 2 -2.56 -14.10 16.98
CA ASN A 2 -1.43 -13.31 17.47
C ASN A 2 -0.61 -12.98 16.23
N ALA A 3 -0.51 -11.69 15.89
CA ALA A 3 0.44 -11.24 14.89
C ALA A 3 1.79 -11.02 15.58
N SER A 4 2.88 -11.40 14.93
CA SER A 4 4.24 -11.24 15.47
C SER A 4 5.15 -10.83 14.31
N PRO A 5 5.19 -9.52 13.98
CA PRO A 5 6.03 -9.05 12.89
C PRO A 5 7.50 -9.37 13.20
N THR A 6 8.24 -9.78 12.17
CA THR A 6 9.69 -9.89 12.23
C THR A 6 10.28 -8.51 12.00
N VAL A 7 11.04 -7.99 12.97
CA VAL A 7 11.72 -6.70 12.86
C VAL A 7 13.22 -6.95 12.71
N TYR A 8 13.80 -6.35 11.69
CA TYR A 8 15.24 -6.41 11.43
C TYR A 8 15.89 -5.20 12.10
N GLU A 9 16.17 -5.32 13.40
CA GLU A 9 16.57 -4.19 14.26
C GLU A 9 17.74 -3.38 13.70
N ASP A 10 18.82 -4.04 13.24
CA ASP A 10 19.98 -3.35 12.68
C ASP A 10 19.64 -2.49 11.46
N ARG A 11 18.73 -2.98 10.60
CA ARG A 11 18.30 -2.27 9.38
C ARG A 11 17.37 -1.12 9.70
N LEU A 12 16.48 -1.34 10.66
CA LEU A 12 15.54 -0.32 11.12
C LEU A 12 16.28 0.80 11.85
N ALA A 13 17.15 0.48 12.81
CA ALA A 13 17.96 1.45 13.54
C ALA A 13 18.82 2.32 12.59
N ALA A 14 19.42 1.70 11.55
CA ALA A 14 20.20 2.44 10.56
C ALA A 14 19.41 3.56 9.85
N GLN A 15 18.09 3.44 9.73
CA GLN A 15 17.23 4.47 9.14
C GLN A 15 16.64 5.40 10.21
N MET A 16 16.22 4.83 11.34
CA MET A 16 15.53 5.55 12.41
C MET A 16 16.46 6.47 13.21
N ASP A 17 17.74 6.13 13.38
CA ASP A 17 18.70 6.94 14.15
C ASP A 17 19.05 8.30 13.50
N HIS A 18 18.54 8.57 12.30
CA HIS A 18 18.66 9.86 11.64
C HIS A 18 17.87 10.99 12.35
N GLY A 19 16.83 10.66 13.13
CA GLY A 19 16.20 11.60 14.06
C GLY A 19 15.27 12.67 13.47
N ASP A 20 14.73 12.44 12.26
CA ASP A 20 13.79 13.35 11.59
C ASP A 20 12.62 12.57 10.95
N LEU A 21 12.47 12.64 9.62
CA LEU A 21 11.44 11.95 8.85
C LEU A 21 12.04 10.69 8.21
N VAL A 22 11.38 9.56 8.40
CA VAL A 22 11.71 8.29 7.73
C VAL A 22 10.54 7.86 6.87
N LEU A 23 10.81 7.56 5.60
CA LEU A 23 9.81 6.97 4.70
C LEU A 23 9.73 5.46 4.95
N ALA A 24 8.52 4.95 5.19
CA ALA A 24 8.28 3.50 5.30
C ALA A 24 7.47 3.01 4.10
N VAL A 25 8.14 2.41 3.13
CA VAL A 25 7.51 1.89 1.90
C VAL A 25 6.83 0.57 2.22
N VAL A 26 5.50 0.53 2.12
CA VAL A 26 4.69 -0.65 2.47
C VAL A 26 4.48 -1.49 1.22
N THR A 27 4.98 -2.72 1.21
CA THR A 27 4.90 -3.63 0.07
C THR A 27 4.00 -4.83 0.34
N ALA A 28 3.20 -5.21 -0.65
CA ALA A 28 2.22 -6.29 -0.51
C ALA A 28 2.28 -7.37 -1.59
N THR A 29 2.29 -6.98 -2.86
CA THR A 29 2.25 -7.96 -3.95
C THR A 29 3.46 -7.79 -4.86
N LYS A 30 3.70 -8.77 -5.74
CA LYS A 30 4.77 -8.67 -6.72
C LYS A 30 4.65 -7.42 -7.63
N PRO A 31 3.48 -7.08 -8.21
CA PRO A 31 3.33 -5.85 -8.98
C PRO A 31 3.58 -4.58 -8.17
N ASP A 32 3.07 -4.55 -6.93
CA ASP A 32 3.25 -3.44 -6.00
C ASP A 32 4.73 -3.18 -5.69
N PHE A 33 5.47 -4.26 -5.42
CA PHE A 33 6.92 -4.21 -5.22
C PHE A 33 7.66 -3.55 -6.41
N TYR A 34 7.42 -3.99 -7.65
CA TYR A 34 8.11 -3.42 -8.81
C TYR A 34 7.79 -1.93 -9.04
N LYS A 35 6.58 -1.49 -8.72
CA LYS A 35 6.17 -0.09 -8.86
C LYS A 35 6.72 0.79 -7.75
N GLN A 36 6.95 0.25 -6.55
CA GLN A 36 7.49 0.99 -5.41
C GLN A 36 9.02 0.91 -5.30
N ALA A 37 9.68 -0.05 -5.97
CA ALA A 37 11.14 -0.15 -5.99
C ALA A 37 11.88 1.15 -6.37
N PRO A 38 11.43 1.92 -7.40
CA PRO A 38 12.04 3.20 -7.73
C PRO A 38 11.93 4.27 -6.63
N VAL A 39 10.93 4.17 -5.73
CA VAL A 39 10.76 5.10 -4.60
C VAL A 39 11.90 4.94 -3.61
N VAL A 40 12.26 3.70 -3.27
CA VAL A 40 13.38 3.41 -2.36
C VAL A 40 14.70 3.85 -2.99
N ALA A 41 14.93 3.51 -4.26
CA ALA A 41 16.14 3.95 -4.96
C ALA A 41 16.25 5.49 -5.04
N ALA A 42 15.12 6.19 -5.20
CA ALA A 42 15.09 7.64 -5.17
C ALA A 42 15.34 8.20 -3.76
N ALA A 43 14.83 7.55 -2.70
CA ALA A 43 15.11 7.93 -1.33
C ALA A 43 16.62 7.85 -1.03
N ASP A 44 17.27 6.73 -1.39
CA ASP A 44 18.72 6.55 -1.26
C ASP A 44 19.50 7.64 -2.01
N ALA A 45 19.15 7.89 -3.27
CA ALA A 45 19.82 8.88 -4.11
C ALA A 45 19.71 10.31 -3.55
N ASN A 46 18.68 10.59 -2.74
CA ASN A 46 18.45 11.89 -2.12
C ASN A 46 18.84 11.92 -0.63
N GLY A 47 19.37 10.83 -0.08
CA GLY A 47 19.71 10.73 1.34
C GLY A 47 18.50 10.83 2.28
N LEU A 48 17.31 10.47 1.80
CA LEU A 48 16.10 10.39 2.61
C LEU A 48 16.08 9.01 3.33
N PRO A 49 16.09 8.96 4.67
CA PRO A 49 16.00 7.70 5.39
C PRO A 49 14.76 6.91 4.99
N CYS A 50 14.95 5.63 4.64
CA CYS A 50 13.90 4.82 4.06
C CYS A 50 14.06 3.34 4.43
N PHE A 51 12.97 2.71 4.86
CA PHE A 51 12.90 1.26 5.01
C PHE A 51 11.63 0.71 4.37
N VAL A 52 11.62 -0.60 4.16
CA VAL A 52 10.48 -1.33 3.62
C VAL A 52 9.77 -2.08 4.75
N ILE A 53 8.44 -1.92 4.79
CA ILE A 53 7.53 -2.78 5.54
C ILE A 53 6.96 -3.78 4.54
N HIS A 54 7.39 -5.02 4.63
CA HIS A 54 6.81 -6.09 3.85
C HIS A 54 5.59 -6.65 4.58
N THR A 55 4.43 -6.70 3.95
CA THR A 55 3.24 -7.31 4.60
C THR A 55 3.35 -8.84 4.69
N GLY A 56 4.38 -9.42 4.09
CA GLY A 56 4.64 -10.85 4.09
C GLY A 56 4.03 -11.57 2.90
N GLN A 57 3.10 -10.98 2.14
CA GLN A 57 2.39 -11.70 1.07
C GLN A 57 3.36 -12.12 -0.05
N HIS A 58 3.47 -13.45 -0.24
CA HIS A 58 4.31 -14.16 -1.20
C HIS A 58 5.83 -14.20 -0.92
N TYR A 59 6.26 -15.20 -0.15
CA TYR A 59 7.60 -15.80 -0.24
C TYR A 59 7.50 -17.16 -0.95
N ASP A 60 6.91 -17.18 -2.15
CA ASP A 60 7.14 -18.31 -3.05
C ASP A 60 8.50 -18.09 -3.72
N ASP A 61 9.32 -19.15 -3.85
CA ASP A 61 10.72 -19.16 -4.31
C ASP A 61 11.03 -18.33 -5.59
N VAL A 62 10.00 -17.95 -6.36
CA VAL A 62 10.10 -17.15 -7.58
C VAL A 62 10.18 -15.63 -7.30
N LEU A 63 9.85 -15.17 -6.10
CA LEU A 63 9.90 -13.76 -5.69
C LEU A 63 11.23 -13.32 -5.10
N GLY A 64 12.01 -14.23 -4.50
CA GLY A 64 13.37 -13.95 -4.03
C GLY A 64 14.25 -13.38 -5.16
N HIS A 65 14.08 -13.90 -6.39
CA HIS A 65 14.79 -13.38 -7.56
C HIS A 65 14.48 -11.91 -7.89
N GLY A 66 13.23 -11.45 -7.67
CA GLY A 66 12.87 -10.04 -7.90
C GLY A 66 13.34 -9.12 -6.78
N LEU A 67 13.34 -9.59 -5.52
CA LEU A 67 13.84 -8.81 -4.39
C LEU A 67 15.37 -8.62 -4.47
N GLU A 68 16.10 -9.69 -4.82
CA GLU A 68 17.54 -9.64 -5.12
C GLU A 68 17.86 -8.74 -6.33
N GLU A 69 17.08 -8.84 -7.42
CA GLU A 69 17.31 -8.07 -8.65
C GLU A 69 17.23 -6.56 -8.44
N TYR A 70 16.39 -6.09 -7.52
CA TYR A 70 16.26 -4.67 -7.18
C TYR A 70 16.97 -4.27 -5.88
N GLY A 71 17.67 -5.19 -5.20
CA GLY A 71 18.43 -4.88 -3.98
C GLY A 71 17.58 -4.41 -2.79
N LEU A 72 16.30 -4.80 -2.74
CA LEU A 72 15.37 -4.28 -1.73
C LEU A 72 15.32 -5.10 -0.45
N GLU A 73 15.83 -6.33 -0.47
CA GLU A 73 15.89 -7.19 0.71
C GLU A 73 16.63 -6.54 1.88
N THR A 74 17.68 -5.77 1.59
CA THR A 74 18.46 -5.05 2.60
C THR A 74 17.71 -3.87 3.20
N HIS A 75 16.65 -3.40 2.54
CA HIS A 75 15.80 -2.31 3.01
C HIS A 75 14.63 -2.80 3.85
N ILE A 76 14.34 -4.12 3.87
CA ILE A 76 13.25 -4.67 4.70
C ILE A 76 13.63 -4.51 6.17
N GLY A 77 12.97 -3.54 6.83
CA GLY A 77 13.07 -3.27 8.25
C GLY A 77 12.03 -4.04 9.07
N ALA A 78 10.89 -4.37 8.47
CA ALA A 78 9.85 -5.19 9.09
C ALA A 78 9.15 -6.11 8.08
N ASP A 79 8.87 -7.34 8.47
CA ASP A 79 7.96 -8.27 7.79
C ASP A 79 6.77 -8.59 8.71
N LEU A 80 5.56 -8.24 8.28
CA LEU A 80 4.34 -8.40 9.08
C LEU A 80 3.82 -9.85 9.10
N GLY A 81 4.25 -10.71 8.17
CA GLY A 81 3.88 -12.12 8.15
C GLY A 81 2.40 -12.42 7.90
N ILE A 82 1.67 -11.55 7.19
CA ILE A 82 0.21 -11.62 7.04
C ILE A 82 -0.23 -12.77 6.13
N ARG A 83 -1.14 -13.63 6.59
CA ARG A 83 -1.57 -14.86 5.90
C ARG A 83 -3.08 -15.08 6.00
N GLY A 84 -3.57 -16.09 5.28
CA GLY A 84 -4.98 -16.51 5.34
C GLY A 84 -5.91 -15.83 4.33
N ASP A 85 -7.21 -15.95 4.57
CA ASP A 85 -8.26 -15.31 3.77
C ASP A 85 -8.35 -13.79 4.02
N LEU A 86 -9.20 -13.07 3.28
CA LEU A 86 -9.34 -11.61 3.42
C LEU A 86 -9.69 -11.16 4.84
N SER A 87 -10.49 -11.94 5.58
CA SER A 87 -10.88 -11.59 6.96
C SER A 87 -9.70 -11.79 7.93
N GLN A 88 -8.99 -12.90 7.79
CA GLN A 88 -7.78 -13.18 8.56
C GLN A 88 -6.70 -12.15 8.27
N LYS A 89 -6.40 -11.88 6.99
CA LYS A 89 -5.43 -10.87 6.56
C LYS A 89 -5.76 -9.49 7.12
N THR A 90 -7.03 -9.11 7.13
CA THR A 90 -7.48 -7.84 7.71
C THR A 90 -7.18 -7.78 9.20
N ALA A 91 -7.59 -8.80 9.95
CA ALA A 91 -7.38 -8.85 11.41
C ALA A 91 -5.89 -8.91 11.77
N GLU A 92 -5.10 -9.72 11.06
CA GLU A 92 -3.67 -9.83 11.26
C GLU A 92 -2.95 -8.52 10.93
N MET A 93 -3.32 -7.82 9.85
CA MET A 93 -2.73 -6.53 9.50
C MET A 93 -2.92 -5.50 10.62
N MET A 94 -4.15 -5.39 11.16
CA MET A 94 -4.46 -4.47 12.25
C MET A 94 -3.60 -4.73 13.49
N LEU A 95 -3.40 -6.01 13.84
CA LEU A 95 -2.60 -6.40 15.00
C LEU A 95 -1.10 -6.23 14.74
N ALA A 96 -0.61 -6.65 13.57
CA ALA A 96 0.82 -6.57 13.23
C ALA A 96 1.30 -5.12 13.16
N VAL A 97 0.50 -4.23 12.56
CA VAL A 97 0.81 -2.80 12.47
C VAL A 97 0.81 -2.15 13.85
N LYS A 98 -0.08 -2.56 14.75
CA LYS A 98 -0.07 -2.09 16.14
C LYS A 98 1.23 -2.48 16.86
N GLU A 99 1.67 -3.73 16.73
CA GLU A 99 2.93 -4.18 17.34
C GLU A 99 4.15 -3.49 16.70
N LEU A 100 4.15 -3.29 15.38
CA LEU A 100 5.19 -2.53 14.70
C LEU A 100 5.24 -1.08 15.17
N ALA A 101 4.09 -0.40 15.29
CA ALA A 101 4.01 0.97 15.81
C ALA A 101 4.61 1.06 17.23
N ALA A 102 4.27 0.13 18.12
CA ALA A 102 4.83 0.07 19.46
C ALA A 102 6.36 -0.14 19.47
N LYS A 103 6.90 -0.87 18.49
CA LYS A 103 8.36 -0.99 18.31
C LYS A 103 8.98 0.32 17.81
N LEU A 104 8.32 1.00 16.89
CA LEU A 104 8.81 2.28 16.35
C LEU A 104 8.81 3.41 17.39
N ASP A 105 7.97 3.32 18.43
CA ASP A 105 7.97 4.25 19.57
C ASP A 105 9.29 4.25 20.37
N GLU A 106 10.18 3.27 20.16
CA GLU A 106 11.54 3.28 20.72
C GLU A 106 12.41 4.43 20.14
N TRP A 107 12.00 5.06 19.03
CA TRP A 107 12.63 6.23 18.41
C TRP A 107 11.72 7.47 18.47
N PRO A 108 11.54 8.10 19.65
CA PRO A 108 10.53 9.14 19.87
C PRO A 108 10.77 10.44 19.08
N ASP A 109 12.00 10.70 18.66
CA ASP A 109 12.37 11.88 17.88
C ASP A 109 12.18 11.66 16.37
N THR A 110 11.78 10.45 15.94
CA THR A 110 11.65 10.09 14.53
C THR A 110 10.19 9.94 14.12
N THR A 111 9.79 10.68 13.09
CA THR A 111 8.48 10.53 12.47
C THR A 111 8.55 9.54 11.32
N VAL A 112 7.79 8.45 11.41
CA VAL A 112 7.64 7.50 10.31
C VAL A 112 6.45 7.90 9.45
N LEU A 113 6.67 8.05 8.14
CA LEU A 113 5.62 8.30 7.16
C LEU A 113 5.47 7.07 6.26
N PRO A 114 4.47 6.21 6.49
CA PRO A 114 4.25 5.09 5.61
C PRO A 114 3.72 5.52 4.25
N MET A 115 4.10 4.79 3.21
CA MET A 115 3.57 4.91 1.85
C MET A 115 2.97 3.58 1.41
N VAL A 116 1.68 3.58 1.10
CA VAL A 116 1.01 2.46 0.42
C VAL A 116 0.81 2.80 -1.06
N HIS A 117 0.45 1.81 -1.87
CA HIS A 117 0.31 2.00 -3.31
C HIS A 117 -0.88 1.23 -3.89
N GLY A 118 -1.60 1.89 -4.80
CA GLY A 118 -2.61 1.31 -5.66
C GLY A 118 -3.90 0.93 -4.95
N ASP A 119 -4.36 -0.29 -5.17
CA ASP A 119 -5.72 -0.74 -4.85
C ASP A 119 -5.74 -2.15 -4.25
N THR A 120 -4.61 -2.59 -3.69
CA THR A 120 -4.55 -3.89 -3.02
C THR A 120 -5.19 -3.85 -1.64
N HIS A 121 -5.50 -5.03 -1.08
CA HIS A 121 -5.96 -5.17 0.31
C HIS A 121 -5.04 -4.45 1.32
N ALA A 122 -3.72 -4.46 1.10
CA ALA A 122 -2.79 -3.72 1.94
C ALA A 122 -2.96 -2.20 1.82
N ALA A 123 -3.19 -1.68 0.61
CA ALA A 123 -3.50 -0.26 0.38
C ALA A 123 -4.78 0.18 1.09
N ALA A 124 -5.73 -0.73 1.33
CA ALA A 124 -6.93 -0.45 2.09
C ALA A 124 -6.73 -0.50 3.60
N ILE A 125 -6.12 -1.58 4.09
CA ILE A 125 -6.13 -1.91 5.51
C ILE A 125 -4.94 -1.32 6.26
N PHE A 126 -3.74 -1.30 5.67
CA PHE A 126 -2.57 -0.74 6.33
C PHE A 126 -2.77 0.72 6.77
N PRO A 127 -3.33 1.63 5.94
CA PRO A 127 -3.53 3.03 6.34
C PRO A 127 -4.44 3.17 7.57
N GLN A 128 -5.52 2.39 7.63
CA GLN A 128 -6.43 2.39 8.78
C GLN A 128 -5.76 1.80 10.02
N ALA A 129 -5.03 0.69 9.86
CA ALA A 129 -4.29 0.06 10.95
C ALA A 129 -3.26 1.03 11.55
N TRP A 130 -2.52 1.73 10.69
CA TRP A 130 -1.55 2.74 11.08
C TRP A 130 -2.22 3.90 11.82
N MET A 131 -3.30 4.45 11.25
CA MET A 131 -4.04 5.55 11.85
C MET A 131 -4.63 5.18 13.22
N PHE A 132 -5.12 3.96 13.40
CA PHE A 132 -5.64 3.53 14.71
C PHE A 132 -4.54 3.26 15.73
N ALA A 133 -3.36 2.79 15.30
CA ALA A 133 -2.24 2.53 16.18
C ALA A 133 -1.51 3.82 16.62
N THR A 134 -1.39 4.79 15.72
CA THR A 134 -0.49 5.95 15.88
C THR A 134 -1.20 7.30 15.87
N ASN A 135 -2.48 7.35 15.46
CA ASN A 135 -3.19 8.58 15.12
C ASN A 135 -2.50 9.43 14.02
N GLN A 136 -1.69 8.79 13.18
CA GLN A 136 -1.02 9.41 12.03
C GLN A 136 -1.58 8.85 10.71
N GLN A 137 -1.52 9.67 9.67
CA GLN A 137 -1.95 9.29 8.32
C GLN A 137 -0.77 8.84 7.47
N VAL A 138 -1.07 8.26 6.30
CA VAL A 138 -0.05 7.74 5.36
C VAL A 138 -0.04 8.51 4.04
N VAL A 139 0.91 8.17 3.16
CA VAL A 139 0.89 8.53 1.74
C VAL A 139 0.21 7.41 0.96
N HIS A 140 -0.68 7.78 0.04
CA HIS A 140 -1.24 6.87 -0.95
C HIS A 140 -0.66 7.17 -2.33
N ASN A 141 0.21 6.30 -2.81
CA ASN A 141 0.75 6.34 -4.16
C ASN A 141 -0.19 5.66 -5.17
N GLU A 142 -0.24 6.14 -6.41
CA GLU A 142 -1.25 5.71 -7.41
C GLU A 142 -2.70 5.94 -6.93
N ALA A 143 -2.91 6.98 -6.12
CA ALA A 143 -4.21 7.29 -5.55
C ALA A 143 -5.21 7.80 -6.60
N GLY A 144 -6.50 7.58 -6.34
CA GLY A 144 -7.58 8.24 -7.08
C GLY A 144 -8.00 7.55 -8.38
N LEU A 145 -7.40 6.42 -8.77
CA LEU A 145 -7.88 5.63 -9.90
C LEU A 145 -9.30 5.13 -9.63
N ARG A 146 -10.23 5.43 -10.54
CA ARG A 146 -11.62 4.99 -10.48
C ARG A 146 -11.93 4.39 -11.83
N GLY A 147 -12.37 3.13 -11.85
CA GLY A 147 -12.91 2.63 -13.09
C GLY A 147 -14.26 3.29 -13.39
N MET A 148 -14.51 3.34 -14.68
CA MET A 148 -15.62 4.04 -15.28
C MET A 148 -16.20 3.08 -16.31
N ALA A 149 -17.51 3.20 -16.53
CA ALA A 149 -18.19 2.40 -17.52
C ALA A 149 -19.36 3.17 -18.14
N PRO A 150 -19.79 2.80 -19.36
CA PRO A 150 -21.10 3.20 -19.87
C PRO A 150 -22.23 2.70 -18.98
N ALA A 151 -23.42 3.31 -19.08
CA ALA A 151 -24.63 2.75 -18.47
C ALA A 151 -24.98 1.42 -19.16
N TYR A 152 -24.68 0.29 -18.53
CA TYR A 152 -24.95 -1.06 -19.05
C TYR A 152 -26.44 -1.43 -19.00
N ASP A 153 -27.34 -0.59 -19.50
CA ASP A 153 -28.77 -0.91 -19.62
C ASP A 153 -29.02 -1.99 -20.69
N THR A 154 -28.07 -2.24 -21.61
CA THR A 154 -28.21 -3.17 -22.74
C THR A 154 -27.20 -4.34 -22.72
N THR A 155 -27.12 -5.09 -21.61
CA THR A 155 -26.18 -6.24 -21.47
C THR A 155 -26.42 -7.43 -22.42
N ALA A 156 -27.53 -7.47 -23.16
CA ALA A 156 -27.91 -8.62 -23.99
C ALA A 156 -27.38 -8.59 -25.43
N ASP A 157 -26.89 -7.44 -25.94
CA ASP A 157 -26.34 -7.31 -27.30
C ASP A 157 -24.86 -6.87 -27.26
N PRO A 158 -23.92 -7.77 -27.56
CA PRO A 158 -22.49 -7.43 -27.59
C PRO A 158 -22.14 -6.26 -28.51
N THR A 159 -22.87 -6.07 -29.62
CA THR A 159 -22.62 -4.97 -30.56
C THR A 159 -23.00 -3.62 -29.93
N ALA A 160 -24.14 -3.59 -29.24
CA ALA A 160 -24.57 -2.42 -28.48
C ALA A 160 -23.59 -2.09 -27.36
N VAL A 161 -23.12 -3.09 -26.60
CA VAL A 161 -22.12 -2.92 -25.54
C VAL A 161 -20.82 -2.30 -26.07
N VAL A 162 -20.32 -2.77 -27.23
CA VAL A 162 -19.12 -2.18 -27.84
C VAL A 162 -19.37 -0.74 -28.32
N SER A 163 -20.53 -0.47 -28.91
CA SER A 163 -20.89 0.89 -29.34
C SER A 163 -21.00 1.85 -28.16
N GLU A 164 -21.61 1.42 -27.05
CA GLU A 164 -21.72 2.21 -25.81
C GLU A 164 -20.36 2.48 -25.17
N GLN A 165 -19.40 1.54 -25.25
CA GLN A 165 -18.04 1.79 -24.79
C GLN A 165 -17.32 2.88 -25.60
N TRP A 166 -17.58 2.97 -26.90
CA TRP A 166 -16.89 3.92 -27.77
C TRP A 166 -17.57 5.30 -27.79
N ASP A 167 -18.89 5.33 -27.85
CA ASP A 167 -19.69 6.54 -28.12
C ASP A 167 -20.63 6.93 -26.97
N GLY A 168 -20.79 6.07 -25.96
CA GLY A 168 -21.70 6.30 -24.83
C GLY A 168 -21.14 7.25 -23.78
N GLU A 169 -22.01 7.68 -22.86
CA GLU A 169 -21.62 8.48 -21.70
C GLU A 169 -21.05 7.56 -20.61
N TRP A 170 -19.80 7.83 -20.21
CA TRP A 170 -19.13 7.09 -19.14
C TRP A 170 -19.39 7.75 -17.80
N HIS A 171 -19.71 6.94 -16.80
CA HIS A 171 -19.85 7.38 -15.42
C HIS A 171 -18.86 6.62 -14.54
N ILE A 172 -18.54 7.20 -13.38
CA ILE A 172 -17.78 6.49 -12.35
C ILE A 172 -18.66 5.34 -11.87
N GLU A 173 -18.23 4.12 -12.16
CA GLU A 173 -18.84 2.92 -11.61
C GLU A 173 -18.38 2.82 -10.16
N ARG A 174 -19.30 2.62 -9.20
CA ARG A 174 -18.97 2.42 -7.77
C ARG A 174 -19.15 0.98 -7.33
N THR A 175 -19.59 0.12 -8.24
CA THR A 175 -19.87 -1.31 -8.04
C THR A 175 -18.89 -2.20 -8.80
N GLU A 176 -17.71 -1.67 -9.14
CA GLU A 176 -16.61 -2.42 -9.76
C GLU A 176 -16.14 -3.59 -8.91
N PRO A 177 -15.38 -4.57 -9.48
CA PRO A 177 -15.09 -5.79 -8.76
C PRO A 177 -14.50 -5.53 -7.38
N PHE A 178 -15.09 -6.22 -6.42
CA PHE A 178 -14.56 -6.34 -5.09
C PHE A 178 -13.26 -7.16 -5.14
N PRO A 179 -12.18 -6.74 -4.45
CA PRO A 179 -12.13 -5.64 -3.47
C PRO A 179 -11.48 -4.33 -3.96
N GLU A 180 -10.92 -4.26 -5.17
CA GLU A 180 -9.95 -3.22 -5.57
C GLU A 180 -10.52 -1.80 -5.47
N GLN A 181 -11.76 -1.60 -5.92
CA GLN A 181 -12.38 -0.27 -5.82
C GLN A 181 -12.64 0.15 -4.37
N TYR A 182 -13.09 -0.78 -3.53
CA TYR A 182 -13.27 -0.53 -2.10
C TYR A 182 -11.93 -0.16 -1.46
N ASP A 183 -10.88 -0.89 -1.83
CA ASP A 183 -9.55 -0.77 -1.27
C ASP A 183 -8.95 0.63 -1.53
N THR A 184 -9.03 1.13 -2.77
CA THR A 184 -8.52 2.48 -3.09
C THR A 184 -9.30 3.60 -2.37
N PHE A 185 -10.63 3.46 -2.22
CA PHE A 185 -11.44 4.48 -1.55
C PHE A 185 -11.09 4.58 -0.07
N ILE A 186 -10.99 3.45 0.62
CA ILE A 186 -10.75 3.46 2.06
C ILE A 186 -9.30 3.76 2.38
N GLY A 187 -8.34 3.25 1.60
CA GLY A 187 -6.94 3.62 1.76
C GLY A 187 -6.73 5.13 1.68
N SER A 188 -7.38 5.77 0.70
CA SER A 188 -7.32 7.24 0.53
C SER A 188 -7.91 8.02 1.71
N ALA A 189 -8.91 7.47 2.41
CA ALA A 189 -9.54 8.14 3.54
C ALA A 189 -8.63 8.29 4.76
N ALA A 190 -7.67 7.36 4.94
CA ALA A 190 -6.66 7.42 6.01
C ALA A 190 -5.31 8.00 5.52
N SER A 191 -5.31 8.67 4.38
CA SER A 191 -4.10 9.22 3.77
C SER A 191 -4.09 10.75 3.79
N ILE A 192 -2.94 11.33 4.16
CA ILE A 192 -2.72 12.79 4.18
C ILE A 192 -2.24 13.29 2.81
N TYR A 193 -1.47 12.47 2.10
CA TYR A 193 -1.01 12.75 0.74
C TYR A 193 -1.56 11.72 -0.23
N GLN A 194 -2.05 12.18 -1.37
CA GLN A 194 -2.57 11.34 -2.45
C GLN A 194 -1.77 11.63 -3.71
N LEU A 195 -0.77 10.80 -4.00
CA LEU A 195 0.06 10.93 -5.19
C LEU A 195 -0.67 10.30 -6.35
N SER A 196 -1.29 11.15 -7.16
CA SER A 196 -2.16 10.77 -8.27
C SER A 196 -1.56 11.27 -9.59
N LEU A 197 -1.75 10.49 -10.65
CA LEU A 197 -1.38 10.90 -12.02
C LEU A 197 -2.37 11.90 -12.62
N ILE A 198 -3.55 12.03 -12.01
CA ILE A 198 -4.65 12.88 -12.44
C ILE A 198 -5.09 13.74 -11.27
N HIS A 199 -5.50 14.98 -11.53
CA HIS A 199 -6.04 15.84 -10.49
C HIS A 199 -7.26 15.15 -9.87
N ILE A 200 -7.17 14.77 -8.60
CA ILE A 200 -8.32 14.22 -7.87
C ILE A 200 -9.33 15.36 -7.80
N SER A 201 -10.47 15.22 -8.48
CA SER A 201 -11.47 16.27 -8.46
C SER A 201 -12.00 16.37 -7.04
N GLU A 202 -11.78 17.50 -6.38
CA GLU A 202 -12.56 17.89 -5.22
C GLU A 202 -14.03 17.89 -5.66
N ARG A 203 -14.81 16.92 -5.16
CA ARG A 203 -16.26 16.92 -5.29
C ARG A 203 -16.86 17.67 -4.12
#